data_AF-A0A3C1F8M2-F1
#
_entry.id   AF-A0A3C1F8M2-F1
#
_cell.length_a   1.000
_cell.length_b   1.000
_cell.length_c   1.000
_cell.angle_alpha   90.00
_cell.angle_beta   90.00
_cell.angle_gamma   90.00
#
_symmetry.space_group_name_H-M   'P 1'
#
loop_
_entity.id
_entity.type
_entity.pdbx_description
1 polymer ?
#
loop_
_entity_poly.entity_id
_entity_poly.type
_entity_poly.pdbx_seq_one_letter_code
_entity_poly.pdbx_strand_id
1 'polypeptide(L)' 'MLRTPGPVKVGDDAVAVGRQGDEEITYAELAEKAGTIDYELCTLLMPRVPRIYKE' A
#
# COMPACT_ATOMS: atom_id res chain seq x y z
N MET A 1 7.86 8.88 -6.49
CA MET A 1 8.90 8.12 -7.20
C MET A 1 9.61 7.26 -6.16
N LEU A 2 9.89 5.98 -6.47
CA LEU A 2 10.53 5.05 -5.54
C LEU A 2 11.96 4.76 -6.00
N ARG A 3 12.90 4.62 -5.05
CA ARG A 3 14.23 4.10 -5.33
C ARG A 3 14.18 2.58 -5.21
N THR A 4 14.54 1.87 -6.26
CA THR A 4 14.58 0.41 -6.25
C THR A 4 16.01 -0.09 -6.00
N PRO A 5 16.20 -1.20 -5.27
CA PRO A 5 17.51 -1.80 -5.05
C PRO A 5 18.08 -2.50 -6.29
N GLY A 6 17.22 -2.81 -7.26
CA GLY A 6 17.58 -3.47 -8.52
C GLY A 6 16.71 -3.02 -9.70
N PRO A 7 16.92 -3.63 -10.88
CA PRO A 7 16.15 -3.31 -12.07
C PRO A 7 14.68 -3.71 -11.89
N VAL A 8 13.78 -2.82 -12.31
CA VAL A 8 12.33 -3.04 -12.36
C VAL A 8 11.81 -2.71 -13.75
N LYS A 9 10.65 -3.24 -14.10
CA LYS A 9 10.00 -3.09 -15.41
C LYS A 9 8.61 -2.49 -15.27
N VAL A 10 8.14 -1.91 -16.37
CA VAL A 10 6.74 -1.45 -16.45
C VAL A 10 5.83 -2.65 -16.31
N GLY A 11 4.88 -2.55 -15.38
CA GLY A 11 3.95 -3.63 -15.05
C GLY A 11 4.36 -4.47 -13.85
N ASP A 12 5.55 -4.26 -13.27
CA ASP A 12 5.89 -4.88 -11.99
C ASP A 12 4.97 -4.35 -10.87
N ASP A 13 4.51 -5.26 -10.01
CA ASP A 13 3.62 -4.92 -8.89
C ASP A 13 4.37 -4.10 -7.83
N ALA A 14 3.65 -3.13 -7.26
CA ALA A 14 4.10 -2.37 -6.09
C ALA A 14 3.07 -2.49 -4.97
N VAL A 15 3.49 -3.01 -3.81
CA VAL A 15 2.63 -3.17 -2.64
C VAL A 15 2.71 -1.91 -1.77
N ALA A 16 1.70 -1.06 -1.82
CA ALA A 16 1.62 0.13 -0.96
C ALA A 16 1.12 -0.18 0.46
N VAL A 17 0.27 -1.21 0.59
CA VAL A 17 -0.21 -1.79 1.86
C VAL A 17 -0.39 -3.29 1.63
N GLY A 18 0.14 -4.11 2.53
CA GLY A 18 0.13 -5.56 2.43
C GLY A 18 1.53 -6.17 2.56
N ARG A 19 1.63 -7.47 2.26
CA ARG A 19 2.85 -8.26 2.43
C ARG A 19 3.52 -8.56 1.08
N GLN A 20 4.85 -8.47 1.05
CA GLN A 20 5.70 -8.90 -0.05
C GLN A 20 6.94 -9.62 0.49
N GLY A 21 7.05 -10.93 0.21
CA GLY A 21 8.09 -11.76 0.84
C GLY A 21 7.92 -11.78 2.36
N ASP A 22 9.00 -11.45 3.08
CA ASP A 22 9.02 -11.39 4.54
C ASP A 22 8.70 -9.99 5.10
N GLU A 23 8.48 -8.99 4.24
CA GLU A 23 8.16 -7.62 4.63
C GLU A 23 6.66 -7.33 4.49
N GLU A 24 6.14 -6.48 5.38
CA GLU A 24 4.73 -6.10 5.39
C GLU A 24 4.57 -4.62 5.76
N ILE A 25 3.74 -3.91 4.99
CA ILE A 25 3.33 -2.53 5.28
C ILE A 25 1.87 -2.57 5.75
N THR A 26 1.62 -2.13 6.98
CA THR A 26 0.27 -2.13 7.56
C THR A 26 -0.37 -0.74 7.53
N TYR A 27 -1.70 -0.66 7.59
CA TYR A 27 -2.39 0.62 7.77
C TYR A 27 -2.03 1.31 9.09
N ALA A 28 -1.75 0.55 10.15
CA ALA A 28 -1.32 1.10 11.43
C ALA A 28 0.03 1.83 11.31
N GLU A 29 1.01 1.20 10.63
CA GLU A 29 2.32 1.83 10.39
C GLU A 29 2.18 3.09 9.54
N LEU A 30 1.34 3.07 8.49
CA LEU A 30 1.08 4.26 7.68
C LEU A 30 0.39 5.36 8.46
N ALA A 31 -0.55 5.01 9.35
CA ALA A 31 -1.30 5.97 10.15
C ALA A 31 -0.39 6.69 11.14
N GLU A 32 0.55 5.96 11.77
CA GLU A 32 1.57 6.54 12.63
C GLU A 32 2.43 7.58 11.87
N LYS A 33 2.90 7.24 10.66
CA LYS A 33 3.67 8.17 9.82
C LYS A 33 2.85 9.38 9.37
N ALA A 34 1.56 9.21 9.14
CA ALA A 34 0.64 10.25 8.70
C ALA A 34 0.08 11.10 9.85
N GLY A 35 0.30 10.71 11.11
CA GLY A 35 -0.25 11.41 12.29
C GLY A 35 -1.76 11.23 12.45
N THR A 36 -2.30 10.08 12.04
CA THR A 36 -3.72 9.76 12.07
C THR A 36 -3.97 8.34 12.58
N ILE A 37 -5.17 7.79 12.34
CA ILE A 37 -5.58 6.41 12.66
C ILE A 37 -5.77 5.58 11.39
N ASP A 38 -5.72 4.26 11.55
CA ASP A 38 -5.89 3.27 10.48
C ASP A 38 -7.24 3.38 9.75
N TYR A 39 -8.33 3.67 10.48
CA TYR A 39 -9.66 3.82 9.93
C TYR A 39 -9.77 5.03 8.98
N GLU A 40 -9.07 6.12 9.29
CA GLU A 40 -9.04 7.30 8.42
C GLU A 40 -8.35 6.95 7.10
N LEU A 41 -7.21 6.26 7.13
CA LEU A 41 -6.51 5.85 5.90
C LEU A 41 -7.35 4.91 5.03
N CYS A 42 -8.06 3.96 5.64
CA CYS A 42 -8.95 3.05 4.91
C CYS A 42 -10.09 3.79 4.20
N THR A 43 -10.65 4.81 4.85
CA THR A 43 -11.79 5.60 4.33
C THR A 43 -11.39 6.67 3.31
N LEU A 44 -10.11 7.06 3.27
CA LEU A 44 -9.56 7.97 2.25
C LEU A 44 -9.37 7.33 0.87
N LEU A 45 -9.57 6.01 0.73
CA LEU A 45 -9.52 5.33 -0.56
C LEU A 45 -10.68 5.77 -1.47
N MET A 46 -10.37 6.72 -2.34
CA MET A 46 -11.33 7.32 -3.27
C MET A 46 -11.87 6.31 -4.31
N PRO A 47 -13.06 6.55 -4.89
CA PRO A 47 -13.69 5.67 -5.87
C PRO A 47 -12.86 5.32 -7.11
N ARG A 48 -11.83 6.11 -7.44
CA ARG A 48 -10.90 5.85 -8.54
C ARG A 48 -10.03 4.61 -8.35
N VAL A 49 -9.91 4.11 -7.11
CA VAL A 49 -9.18 2.88 -6.79
C VAL A 49 -10.16 1.71 -6.91
N PRO A 50 -10.01 0.80 -7.90
CA PRO A 50 -10.88 -0.35 -8.04
C PRO A 50 -10.78 -1.28 -6.82
N ARG A 51 -11.91 -1.77 -6.33
CA ARG A 51 -11.97 -2.80 -5.27
C ARG A 51 -12.21 -4.14 -5.95
N ILE A 52 -11.19 -4.99 -5.94
CA ILE A 52 -11.24 -6.32 -6.54
C ILE A 52 -11.42 -7.33 -5.41
N TYR A 53 -12.58 -7.98 -5.37
CA TYR A 53 -12.88 -9.04 -4.41
C TYR A 53 -12.40 -10.38 -4.99
N LYS A 54 -11.75 -11.18 -4.16
CA LYS A 54 -11.32 -12.55 -4.48
C LYS A 54 -12.05 -13.50 -3.53
N GLU A 55 -12.28 -14.73 -3.98
CA GLU A 55 -12.86 -15.80 -3.15
C GLU A 55 -11.94 -16.20 -2.00
#